data_AF-A0A7V2ZJL6-F1
#
_entry.id   AF-A0A7V2ZJL6-F1
#
_cell.length_a   1.000
_cell.length_b   1.000
_cell.length_c   1.000
_cell.angle_alpha   90.00
_cell.angle_beta   90.00
_cell.angle_gamma   90.00
#
_symmetry.space_group_name_H-M   'P 1'
#
loop_
_entity.id
_entity.type
_entity.pdbx_description
1 polymer ?
#
loop_
_entity_poly.entity_id
_entity_poly.type
_entity_poly.pdbx_seq_one_letter_code
_entity_poly.pdbx_strand_id
1 'polypeptide(L)'
;MDLSIILKFIRENTDWLYTVIYQNQFFFLDYWSIVHFVSGFFLPTILFKLKFKRIYSISFLILITYEFVEISLIYFAFNIFRPETIKDQITDLIIGSLGVILIWKCRLSQLNTKIFSFLLPSILSSFIISFLWVGFYNYRYNIESLNTRGINIWAFAWWFAGLLFILFVAEGLRKNFQNKFIYYPILYLLYLISLLTIEYIGFNFFNIRKTSDTENSALIFNLIHGTTQLHIFYLIAPLLVFLLYSITQKIFINYFNVIKEREFDSDKNLSTVVEVSE
;
A
#
# COMPACT_ATOMS: atom_id res chain seq x y z
N MET A 1 -15.56 -19.81 17.75
CA MET A 1 -14.11 -19.85 17.50
C MET A 1 -13.47 -19.10 18.64
N ASP A 2 -12.62 -19.76 19.44
CA ASP A 2 -12.04 -19.15 20.63
C ASP A 2 -11.14 -17.98 20.26
N LEU A 3 -11.15 -16.93 21.08
CA LEU A 3 -10.33 -15.73 20.88
C LEU A 3 -8.85 -16.09 20.67
N SER A 4 -8.33 -17.07 21.42
CA SER A 4 -6.96 -17.57 21.28
C SER A 4 -6.66 -18.14 19.88
N ILE A 5 -7.61 -18.84 19.25
CA ILE A 5 -7.47 -19.38 17.90
C ILE A 5 -7.41 -18.24 16.88
N ILE A 6 -8.25 -17.21 17.06
CA ILE A 6 -8.26 -16.03 16.19
C ILE A 6 -6.93 -15.28 16.30
N LEU A 7 -6.45 -15.03 17.52
CA LEU A 7 -5.19 -14.32 17.74
C LEU A 7 -3.99 -15.10 17.20
N LYS A 8 -3.96 -16.42 17.37
CA LYS A 8 -2.93 -17.29 16.79
C LYS A 8 -2.97 -17.25 15.26
N PHE A 9 -4.15 -17.33 14.66
CA PHE A 9 -4.31 -17.20 13.21
C PHE A 9 -3.79 -15.85 12.70
N ILE A 10 -4.13 -14.74 13.36
CA ILE A 10 -3.62 -13.41 13.00
C ILE A 10 -2.10 -13.42 13.04
N ARG A 11 -1.51 -13.82 14.18
CA ARG A 11 -0.06 -13.86 14.36
C ARG A 11 0.64 -14.68 13.28
N GLU A 12 0.17 -15.89 12.98
CA GLU A 12 0.80 -16.75 11.99
C GLU A 12 0.78 -16.15 10.58
N ASN A 13 -0.25 -15.39 10.24
CA ASN A 13 -0.35 -14.72 8.94
C ASN A 13 0.40 -13.37 8.89
N THR A 14 0.66 -12.74 10.04
CA THR A 14 1.37 -11.46 10.12
C THR A 14 2.81 -11.57 10.61
N ASP A 15 3.33 -12.76 10.93
CA ASP A 15 4.67 -12.94 11.50
C ASP A 15 5.78 -12.34 10.62
N TRP A 16 5.59 -12.35 9.29
CA TRP A 16 6.55 -11.76 8.34
C TRP A 16 6.70 -10.25 8.52
N LEU A 17 5.68 -9.54 9.02
CA LEU A 17 5.72 -8.10 9.26
C LEU A 17 6.72 -7.71 10.35
N TYR A 18 6.96 -8.59 11.32
CA TYR A 18 7.98 -8.44 12.37
C TYR A 18 9.42 -8.63 11.88
N THR A 19 9.64 -8.74 10.56
CA THR A 19 10.99 -8.88 10.01
C THR A 19 11.69 -7.53 10.06
N VAL A 20 12.72 -7.44 10.91
CA VAL A 20 13.60 -6.27 11.02
C VAL A 20 14.30 -5.98 9.69
N ILE A 21 14.08 -4.77 9.17
CA ILE A 21 14.76 -4.19 8.01
C ILE A 21 16.04 -3.48 8.46
N TYR A 22 15.97 -2.71 9.54
CA TYR A 22 17.08 -1.92 10.04
C TYR A 22 16.96 -1.71 11.56
N GLN A 23 18.08 -1.81 12.28
CA GLN A 23 18.10 -1.60 13.72
C GLN A 23 19.41 -0.94 14.14
N ASN A 24 19.31 0.12 14.95
CA ASN A 24 20.45 0.73 15.63
C ASN A 24 20.08 1.10 17.09
N GLN A 25 20.85 1.96 17.74
CA GLN A 25 20.59 2.40 19.12
C GLN A 25 19.28 3.21 19.27
N PHE A 26 18.89 3.96 18.24
CA PHE A 26 17.76 4.89 18.27
C PHE A 26 16.53 4.41 17.50
N PHE A 27 16.72 3.65 16.42
CA PHE A 27 15.66 3.22 15.51
C PHE A 27 15.53 1.71 15.45
N PHE A 28 14.29 1.25 15.31
CA PHE A 28 13.91 -0.12 14.98
C PHE A 28 12.93 -0.05 13.81
N LEU A 29 13.33 -0.49 12.63
CA LEU A 29 12.49 -0.52 11.45
C LEU A 29 12.27 -1.97 11.05
N ASP A 30 11.03 -2.38 11.02
CA ASP A 30 10.57 -3.63 10.45
C ASP A 30 9.56 -3.37 9.32
N TYR A 31 8.83 -4.40 8.89
CA TYR A 31 7.81 -4.21 7.87
C TYR A 31 6.49 -3.64 8.43
N TRP A 32 6.23 -3.72 9.74
CA TRP A 32 5.13 -2.99 10.39
C TRP A 32 5.32 -1.49 10.25
N SER A 33 6.54 -0.96 10.34
CA SER A 33 6.80 0.46 10.12
C SER A 33 6.26 0.97 8.77
N ILE A 34 6.26 0.14 7.72
CA ILE A 34 5.64 0.49 6.43
C ILE A 34 4.12 0.62 6.54
N VAL A 35 3.48 -0.26 7.33
CA VAL A 35 2.04 -0.20 7.63
C VAL A 35 1.71 1.05 8.45
N HIS A 36 2.54 1.43 9.43
CA HIS A 36 2.38 2.68 10.20
C HIS A 36 2.48 3.90 9.28
N PHE A 37 3.47 3.93 8.37
CA PHE A 37 3.60 5.01 7.38
C PHE A 37 2.34 5.14 6.51
N VAL A 38 1.86 4.03 5.93
CA VAL A 38 0.66 4.03 5.07
C VAL A 38 -0.57 4.44 5.89
N SER A 39 -0.71 3.96 7.12
CA SER A 39 -1.82 4.32 8.02
C SER A 39 -1.81 5.82 8.34
N GLY A 40 -0.66 6.35 8.74
CA GLY A 40 -0.47 7.78 8.98
C GLY A 40 -0.72 8.64 7.75
N PHE A 41 -0.44 8.12 6.55
CA PHE A 41 -0.74 8.79 5.29
C PHE A 41 -2.24 8.86 4.99
N PHE A 42 -2.99 7.77 5.21
CA PHE A 42 -4.44 7.73 4.94
C PHE A 42 -5.31 8.37 6.05
N LEU A 43 -4.89 8.30 7.32
CA LEU A 43 -5.67 8.78 8.46
C LEU A 43 -6.18 10.23 8.30
N PRO A 44 -5.33 11.23 7.96
CA PRO A 44 -5.80 12.60 7.76
C PRO A 44 -6.83 12.72 6.64
N THR A 45 -6.68 11.96 5.54
CA THR A 45 -7.63 12.01 4.41
C THR A 45 -9.01 11.49 4.80
N ILE A 46 -9.06 10.42 5.60
CA ILE A 46 -10.31 9.84 6.11
C ILE A 46 -10.98 10.78 7.11
N LEU A 47 -10.22 11.28 8.10
CA LEU A 47 -10.73 12.21 9.11
C LEU A 47 -11.22 13.52 8.50
N PHE A 48 -10.56 13.98 7.44
CA PHE A 48 -11.00 15.13 6.67
C PHE A 48 -12.39 14.90 6.05
N LYS A 49 -12.62 13.74 5.43
CA LYS A 49 -13.93 13.35 4.88
C LYS A 49 -15.02 13.30 5.96
N LEU A 50 -14.66 12.89 7.17
CA LEU A 50 -15.55 12.88 8.34
C LEU A 50 -15.74 14.27 8.98
N LYS A 51 -15.20 15.33 8.38
CA LYS A 51 -15.36 16.74 8.81
C LYS A 51 -14.81 17.06 10.22
N PHE A 52 -13.81 16.32 10.70
CA PHE A 52 -13.13 16.68 11.94
C PHE A 52 -12.36 18.01 11.77
N LYS A 53 -12.30 18.83 12.83
CA LYS A 53 -11.59 20.13 12.81
C LYS A 53 -10.08 19.99 13.03
N ARG A 54 -9.66 19.17 14.00
CA ARG A 54 -8.26 19.01 14.41
C ARG A 54 -7.62 17.75 13.81
N ILE A 55 -7.70 17.62 12.49
CA ILE A 55 -7.40 16.40 11.73
C ILE A 55 -6.03 15.83 12.06
N TYR A 56 -4.98 16.65 12.01
CA TYR A 56 -3.60 16.19 12.23
C TYR A 56 -3.34 15.81 13.68
N SER A 57 -3.84 16.60 14.64
CA SER A 57 -3.73 16.27 16.06
C SER A 57 -4.49 14.99 16.42
N ILE A 58 -5.68 14.79 15.84
CA ILE A 58 -6.46 13.56 16.02
C ILE A 58 -5.75 12.37 15.37
N SER A 59 -5.15 12.54 14.19
CA SER A 59 -4.37 11.48 13.53
C SER A 59 -3.20 11.03 14.41
N PHE A 60 -2.46 11.99 14.96
CA PHE A 60 -1.36 11.70 15.88
C PHE A 60 -1.85 11.02 17.17
N LEU A 61 -2.97 11.45 17.75
CA LEU A 61 -3.56 10.82 18.92
C LEU A 61 -4.01 9.37 18.64
N ILE A 62 -4.58 9.11 17.46
CA ILE A 62 -4.96 7.76 17.03
C ILE A 62 -3.72 6.88 16.93
N LEU A 63 -2.61 7.37 16.35
CA LEU A 63 -1.35 6.62 16.30
C LEU A 63 -0.84 6.28 17.71
N ILE A 64 -0.80 7.25 18.64
CA ILE A 64 -0.41 6.98 20.05
C ILE A 64 -1.33 5.93 20.69
N THR A 65 -2.63 6.04 20.43
CA THR A 65 -3.62 5.12 21.01
C THR A 65 -3.44 3.71 20.44
N TYR A 66 -3.08 3.58 19.17
CA TYR A 66 -2.76 2.30 18.55
C TYR A 66 -1.58 1.62 19.24
N GLU A 67 -0.45 2.33 19.40
CA GLU A 67 0.73 1.84 20.13
C GLU A 67 0.37 1.40 21.56
N PHE A 68 -0.44 2.20 22.26
CA PHE A 68 -0.89 1.84 23.61
C PHE A 68 -1.75 0.57 23.65
N VAL A 69 -2.63 0.39 22.66
CA VAL A 69 -3.47 -0.81 22.53
C VAL A 69 -2.60 -2.04 22.24
N GLU A 70 -1.59 -1.92 21.39
CA GLU A 70 -0.64 -2.99 21.08
C GLU A 70 0.11 -3.46 22.33
N ILE A 71 0.69 -2.53 23.10
CA ILE A 71 1.33 -2.84 24.38
C ILE A 71 0.34 -3.52 25.33
N SER A 72 -0.89 -3.02 25.41
CA SER A 72 -1.94 -3.60 26.24
C SER A 72 -2.27 -5.03 25.82
N LEU A 73 -2.33 -5.30 24.51
CA LEU A 73 -2.58 -6.64 23.97
C LEU A 73 -1.48 -7.63 24.34
N ILE A 74 -0.21 -7.21 24.42
CA ILE A 74 0.87 -8.09 24.90
C ILE A 74 0.58 -8.57 26.34
N TYR A 75 0.11 -7.69 27.22
CA TYR A 75 -0.22 -8.03 28.61
C TYR A 75 -1.50 -8.85 28.74
N PHE A 76 -2.54 -8.57 27.94
CA PHE A 76 -3.83 -9.25 28.04
C PHE A 76 -3.93 -10.54 27.22
N ALA A 77 -3.18 -10.67 26.12
CA ALA A 77 -3.23 -11.81 25.21
C ALA A 77 -2.18 -12.89 25.49
N PHE A 78 -1.68 -12.98 26.74
CA PHE A 78 -0.89 -14.11 27.24
C PHE A 78 0.30 -14.53 26.35
N ASN A 79 1.16 -13.59 25.94
CA ASN A 79 2.37 -13.86 25.13
C ASN A 79 2.11 -14.46 23.73
N ILE A 80 0.90 -14.32 23.16
CA ILE A 80 0.66 -14.73 21.78
C ILE A 80 1.46 -13.83 20.82
N PHE A 81 1.49 -12.52 21.04
CA PHE A 81 2.29 -11.60 20.21
C PHE A 81 3.73 -11.50 20.71
N ARG A 82 4.67 -11.21 19.81
CA ARG A 82 6.06 -10.97 20.20
C ARG A 82 6.10 -9.66 20.99
N PRO A 83 6.77 -9.61 22.15
CA PRO A 83 6.89 -8.38 22.90
C PRO A 83 7.69 -7.37 22.08
N GLU A 84 7.08 -6.23 21.80
CA GLU A 84 7.73 -5.14 21.10
C GLU A 84 8.58 -4.32 22.05
N THR A 85 9.67 -3.76 21.52
CA THR A 85 10.56 -2.93 22.33
C THR A 85 10.02 -1.51 22.38
N ILE A 86 10.32 -0.75 23.45
CA ILE A 86 9.97 0.68 23.52
C ILE A 86 10.52 1.46 22.31
N LYS A 87 11.67 1.04 21.77
CA LYS A 87 12.28 1.63 20.58
C LYS A 87 11.45 1.42 19.31
N ASP A 88 10.77 0.28 19.22
CA ASP A 88 9.88 -0.11 18.12
C ASP A 88 8.71 0.87 18.04
N GLN A 89 7.97 0.95 19.15
CA GLN A 89 6.83 1.83 19.37
C GLN A 89 7.15 3.31 19.10
N ILE A 90 8.33 3.78 19.55
CA ILE A 90 8.79 5.15 19.24
C ILE A 90 9.05 5.30 17.73
N THR A 91 9.67 4.30 17.10
CA THR A 91 9.97 4.35 15.67
C THR A 91 8.68 4.33 14.85
N ASP A 92 7.72 3.47 15.18
CA ASP A 92 6.43 3.39 14.48
C ASP A 92 5.59 4.64 14.64
N LEU A 93 5.61 5.29 15.81
CA LEU A 93 5.00 6.59 16.00
C LEU A 93 5.67 7.66 15.09
N ILE A 94 7.00 7.68 15.00
CA ILE A 94 7.75 8.60 14.13
C ILE A 94 7.39 8.34 12.67
N ILE A 95 7.46 7.08 12.23
CA ILE A 95 7.23 6.68 10.84
C ILE A 95 5.76 6.93 10.43
N GLY A 96 4.80 6.61 11.29
CA GLY A 96 3.40 6.96 11.08
C GLY A 96 3.18 8.48 11.00
N SER A 97 3.83 9.24 11.89
CA SER A 97 3.78 10.70 11.85
C SER A 97 4.40 11.30 10.59
N LEU A 98 5.43 10.68 10.01
CA LEU A 98 5.97 11.09 8.71
C LEU A 98 4.93 10.95 7.59
N GLY A 99 4.10 9.91 7.62
CA GLY A 99 2.95 9.78 6.72
C GLY A 99 1.95 10.94 6.85
N VAL A 100 1.64 11.32 8.09
CA VAL A 100 0.76 12.48 8.40
C VAL A 100 1.38 13.80 7.90
N ILE A 101 2.68 14.00 8.13
CA ILE A 101 3.40 15.20 7.68
C ILE A 101 3.43 15.28 6.16
N LEU A 102 3.64 14.14 5.48
CA LEU A 102 3.67 14.10 4.03
C LEU A 102 2.34 14.57 3.44
N ILE A 103 1.20 14.04 3.91
CA ILE A 103 -0.10 14.48 3.41
C ILE A 103 -0.42 15.94 3.76
N TRP A 104 0.03 16.42 4.92
CA TRP A 104 -0.07 17.84 5.27
C TRP A 104 0.73 18.73 4.30
N LYS A 105 1.98 18.35 3.97
CA LYS A 105 2.80 19.05 2.97
C LYS A 105 2.17 19.00 1.57
N CYS A 106 1.61 17.85 1.19
CA CYS A 106 0.87 17.69 -0.06
C CYS A 106 -0.31 18.66 -0.14
N ARG A 107 -1.02 18.89 0.96
CA ARG A 107 -2.06 19.93 1.05
C ARG A 107 -1.48 21.33 0.87
N LEU A 108 -0.44 21.70 1.62
CA LEU A 108 0.11 23.06 1.60
C LEU A 108 0.69 23.47 0.24
N SER A 109 1.29 22.52 -0.45
CA SER A 109 1.99 22.78 -1.71
C SER A 109 1.05 22.99 -2.90
N GLN A 110 -0.28 22.90 -2.70
CA GLN A 110 -1.30 23.00 -3.76
C GLN A 110 -0.89 22.24 -5.04
N LEU A 111 -0.16 21.12 -4.89
CA LEU A 111 0.52 20.51 -6.04
C LEU A 111 -0.51 20.15 -7.11
N ASN A 112 -0.02 20.23 -8.35
CA ASN A 112 -0.75 19.97 -9.57
C ASN A 112 -1.78 18.84 -9.38
N THR A 113 -3.07 19.19 -9.54
CA THR A 113 -4.20 18.28 -9.34
C THR A 113 -4.03 16.97 -10.10
N LYS A 114 -3.32 16.98 -11.24
CA LYS A 114 -3.03 15.78 -12.03
C LYS A 114 -2.11 14.77 -11.32
N ILE A 115 -1.10 15.24 -10.58
CA ILE A 115 -0.18 14.37 -9.84
C ILE A 115 -0.96 13.63 -8.75
N PHE A 116 -1.83 14.34 -8.03
CA PHE A 116 -2.62 13.76 -6.94
C PHE A 116 -3.85 12.99 -7.41
N SER A 117 -4.43 13.34 -8.55
CA SER A 117 -5.59 12.63 -9.07
C SER A 117 -5.20 11.30 -9.69
N PHE A 118 -3.96 11.10 -10.13
CA PHE A 118 -3.55 9.91 -10.88
C PHE A 118 -2.27 9.26 -10.34
N LEU A 119 -1.14 9.99 -10.34
CA LEU A 119 0.18 9.41 -10.07
C LEU A 119 0.27 8.85 -8.65
N LEU A 120 -0.09 9.65 -7.64
CA LEU A 120 0.00 9.24 -6.25
C LEU A 120 -0.90 8.02 -5.95
N PRO A 121 -2.20 8.00 -6.31
CA PRO A 121 -3.03 6.81 -6.14
C PRO A 121 -2.45 5.58 -6.85
N SER A 122 -1.89 5.74 -8.05
CA SER A 122 -1.32 4.61 -8.80
C SER A 122 -0.11 4.01 -8.10
N ILE A 123 0.80 4.86 -7.60
CA ILE A 123 1.98 4.42 -6.84
C ILE A 123 1.55 3.71 -5.56
N LEU A 124 0.65 4.31 -4.78
CA LEU A 124 0.21 3.73 -3.50
C LEU A 124 -0.51 2.40 -3.67
N SER A 125 -1.45 2.32 -4.61
CA SER A 125 -2.21 1.09 -4.81
C SER A 125 -1.32 -0.04 -5.33
N SER A 126 -0.40 0.27 -6.26
CA SER A 126 0.57 -0.72 -6.74
C SER A 126 1.52 -1.17 -5.63
N PHE A 127 2.00 -0.24 -4.81
CA PHE A 127 2.87 -0.54 -3.68
C PHE A 127 2.17 -1.43 -2.64
N ILE A 128 0.96 -1.06 -2.20
CA ILE A 128 0.20 -1.80 -1.19
C ILE A 128 -0.11 -3.22 -1.66
N ILE A 129 -0.63 -3.39 -2.88
CA ILE A 129 -0.96 -4.73 -3.41
C ILE A 129 0.31 -5.58 -3.51
N SER A 130 1.41 -5.02 -4.03
CA SER A 130 2.66 -5.76 -4.19
C SER A 130 3.29 -6.12 -2.85
N PHE A 131 3.29 -5.19 -1.90
CA PHE A 131 3.83 -5.38 -0.55
C PHE A 131 3.10 -6.49 0.19
N LEU A 132 1.76 -6.40 0.25
CA LEU A 132 0.93 -7.41 0.91
C LEU A 132 1.07 -8.76 0.23
N TRP A 133 0.96 -8.80 -1.10
CA TRP A 133 1.03 -10.05 -1.83
C TRP A 133 2.37 -10.76 -1.65
N VAL A 134 3.49 -10.07 -1.85
CA VAL A 134 4.81 -10.69 -1.77
C VAL A 134 5.14 -11.10 -0.33
N GLY A 135 4.72 -10.31 0.66
CA GLY A 135 4.87 -10.65 2.08
C GLY A 135 4.04 -11.88 2.48
N PHE A 136 2.75 -11.94 2.13
CA PHE A 136 1.93 -13.11 2.46
C PHE A 136 2.34 -14.36 1.68
N TYR A 137 2.68 -14.21 0.40
CA TYR A 137 3.07 -15.35 -0.43
C TYR A 137 4.46 -15.89 -0.09
N ASN A 138 5.33 -15.08 0.52
CA ASN A 138 6.69 -15.46 0.92
C ASN A 138 7.52 -16.07 -0.21
N TYR A 139 7.63 -15.35 -1.33
CA TYR A 139 8.45 -15.77 -2.48
C TYR A 139 9.88 -16.17 -2.04
N ARG A 140 10.36 -17.31 -2.54
CA ARG A 140 11.75 -17.73 -2.41
C ARG A 140 12.30 -18.14 -3.78
N TYR A 141 13.35 -17.47 -4.22
CA TYR A 141 14.06 -17.79 -5.46
C TYR A 141 15.43 -18.38 -5.15
N ASN A 142 16.02 -19.06 -6.14
CA ASN A 142 17.35 -19.65 -6.07
C ASN A 142 18.49 -18.64 -5.87
N ILE A 143 18.29 -17.37 -6.21
CA ILE A 143 19.30 -16.31 -6.00
C ILE A 143 19.13 -15.72 -4.61
N GLU A 144 19.99 -16.10 -3.67
CA GLU A 144 19.90 -15.71 -2.25
C GLU A 144 19.85 -14.21 -2.02
N SER A 145 20.62 -13.41 -2.78
CA SER A 145 20.65 -11.95 -2.63
C SER A 145 19.32 -11.25 -2.92
N LEU A 146 18.39 -11.92 -3.61
CA LEU A 146 17.04 -11.42 -3.88
C LEU A 146 16.06 -11.72 -2.73
N ASN A 147 16.42 -12.60 -1.80
CA ASN A 147 15.57 -13.05 -0.71
C ASN A 147 15.94 -12.34 0.60
N THR A 148 15.13 -11.38 1.06
CA THR A 148 15.25 -10.92 2.46
C THR A 148 14.55 -11.91 3.38
N ARG A 149 14.61 -11.69 4.70
CA ARG A 149 13.91 -12.54 5.66
C ARG A 149 12.38 -12.54 5.49
N GLY A 150 11.78 -11.45 4.99
CA GLY A 150 10.32 -11.35 4.82
C GLY A 150 9.84 -11.17 3.38
N ILE A 151 10.57 -10.44 2.53
CA ILE A 151 10.14 -10.12 1.17
C ILE A 151 11.21 -10.53 0.16
N ASN A 152 10.78 -11.10 -0.97
CA ASN A 152 11.67 -11.24 -2.11
C ASN A 152 11.69 -9.93 -2.92
N ILE A 153 12.86 -9.29 -3.03
CA ILE A 153 13.03 -7.97 -3.65
C ILE A 153 12.67 -8.01 -5.14
N TRP A 154 13.03 -9.08 -5.85
CA TRP A 154 12.73 -9.24 -7.26
C TRP A 154 11.22 -9.36 -7.51
N ALA A 155 10.55 -10.26 -6.77
CA ALA A 155 9.10 -10.40 -6.86
C ALA A 155 8.41 -9.06 -6.54
N PHE A 156 8.81 -8.39 -5.46
CA PHE A 156 8.24 -7.10 -5.08
C PHE A 156 8.42 -6.03 -6.16
N ALA A 157 9.63 -5.88 -6.70
CA ALA A 157 9.94 -4.88 -7.71
C ALA A 157 9.11 -5.09 -8.99
N TRP A 158 8.99 -6.33 -9.47
CA TRP A 158 8.23 -6.63 -10.69
C TRP A 158 6.72 -6.56 -10.49
N TRP A 159 6.19 -7.00 -9.35
CA TRP A 159 4.79 -6.76 -9.02
C TRP A 159 4.48 -5.28 -8.97
N PHE A 160 5.32 -4.50 -8.29
CA PHE A 160 5.14 -3.06 -8.18
C PHE A 160 5.19 -2.37 -9.54
N ALA A 161 6.24 -2.62 -10.33
CA ALA A 161 6.43 -2.02 -11.64
C ALA A 161 5.34 -2.45 -12.64
N GLY A 162 4.97 -3.74 -12.64
CA GLY A 162 3.95 -4.29 -13.54
C GLY A 162 2.56 -3.75 -13.25
N LEU A 163 2.14 -3.71 -11.98
CA LEU A 163 0.85 -3.14 -11.59
C LEU A 163 0.81 -1.63 -11.88
N LEU A 164 1.91 -0.91 -11.60
CA LEU A 164 2.02 0.50 -11.92
C LEU A 164 1.89 0.74 -13.43
N PHE A 165 2.63 -0.01 -14.25
CA PHE A 165 2.56 0.05 -15.71
C PHE A 165 1.13 -0.15 -16.22
N ILE A 166 0.40 -1.14 -15.69
CA ILE A 166 -0.99 -1.38 -16.09
C ILE A 166 -1.92 -0.22 -15.75
N LEU A 167 -1.75 0.45 -14.60
CA LEU A 167 -2.52 1.66 -14.29
C LEU A 167 -2.19 2.82 -15.24
N PHE A 168 -0.94 2.97 -15.66
CA PHE A 168 -0.55 3.97 -16.67
C PHE A 168 -1.13 3.68 -18.05
N VAL A 169 -1.04 2.43 -18.50
CA VAL A 169 -1.65 1.99 -19.77
C VAL A 169 -3.16 2.20 -19.72
N ALA A 170 -3.80 1.83 -18.61
CA ALA A 170 -5.23 2.04 -18.40
C ALA A 170 -5.63 3.51 -18.57
N GLU A 171 -4.95 4.43 -17.89
CA GLU A 171 -5.26 5.86 -17.99
C GLU A 171 -5.01 6.42 -19.39
N GLY A 172 -3.96 5.97 -20.07
CA GLY A 172 -3.69 6.33 -21.47
C GLY A 172 -4.77 5.83 -22.43
N LEU A 173 -5.17 4.56 -22.31
CA LEU A 173 -6.18 3.94 -23.16
C LEU A 173 -7.59 4.43 -22.88
N ARG A 174 -7.89 4.84 -21.64
CA ARG A 174 -9.23 5.31 -21.22
C ARG A 174 -9.80 6.41 -22.11
N LYS A 175 -8.93 7.25 -22.70
CA LYS A 175 -9.32 8.32 -23.62
C LYS A 175 -9.73 7.83 -25.01
N ASN A 176 -9.18 6.70 -25.44
CA ASN A 176 -9.36 6.17 -26.79
C ASN A 176 -10.54 5.19 -26.89
N PHE A 177 -10.98 4.62 -25.76
CA PHE A 177 -12.08 3.65 -25.73
C PHE A 177 -13.34 4.24 -25.10
N GLN A 178 -14.36 4.49 -25.92
CA GLN A 178 -15.70 4.85 -25.42
C GLN A 178 -16.42 3.63 -24.80
N ASN A 179 -16.20 2.43 -25.36
CA ASN A 179 -16.86 1.21 -24.91
C ASN A 179 -16.05 0.49 -23.80
N LYS A 180 -16.55 0.54 -22.57
CA LYS A 180 -15.95 -0.11 -21.41
C LYS A 180 -15.86 -1.64 -21.54
N PHE A 181 -16.77 -2.28 -22.27
CA PHE A 181 -16.77 -3.73 -22.47
C PHE A 181 -15.59 -4.22 -23.32
N ILE A 182 -15.04 -3.37 -24.19
CA ILE A 182 -13.85 -3.68 -25.00
C ILE A 182 -12.58 -3.28 -24.24
N TYR A 183 -12.64 -2.16 -23.51
CA TYR A 183 -11.52 -1.62 -22.75
C TYR A 183 -10.94 -2.60 -21.72
N TYR A 184 -11.77 -3.21 -20.87
CA TYR A 184 -11.28 -4.09 -19.80
C TYR A 184 -10.63 -5.39 -20.33
N PRO A 185 -11.22 -6.12 -21.30
CA PRO A 185 -10.56 -7.29 -21.90
C PRO A 185 -9.21 -6.97 -22.55
N ILE A 186 -9.09 -5.83 -23.26
CA ILE A 186 -7.82 -5.41 -23.87
C ILE A 186 -6.76 -5.19 -22.79
N LEU A 187 -7.12 -4.46 -21.72
CA LEU A 187 -6.22 -4.17 -20.63
C LEU A 187 -5.78 -5.44 -19.90
N TYR A 188 -6.69 -6.37 -19.70
CA TYR A 188 -6.40 -7.68 -19.12
C TYR A 188 -5.48 -8.52 -20.01
N LEU A 189 -5.70 -8.51 -21.32
CA LEU A 189 -4.83 -9.18 -22.29
C LEU A 189 -3.42 -8.59 -22.29
N LEU A 190 -3.31 -7.26 -22.30
CA LEU A 190 -2.01 -6.56 -22.20
C LEU A 190 -1.27 -6.94 -20.91
N TYR A 191 -1.99 -7.02 -19.79
CA TYR A 191 -1.43 -7.51 -18.53
C TYR A 191 -0.90 -8.93 -18.65
N LEU A 192 -1.68 -9.87 -19.19
CA LEU A 192 -1.24 -11.26 -19.35
C LEU A 192 -0.02 -11.38 -20.26
N ILE A 193 0.02 -10.64 -21.37
CA ILE A 193 1.18 -10.62 -22.28
C ILE A 193 2.42 -10.10 -21.54
N SER A 194 2.31 -8.97 -20.83
CA SER A 194 3.42 -8.42 -20.06
C SER A 194 3.91 -9.37 -18.98
N LEU A 195 2.98 -10.00 -18.25
CA LEU A 195 3.27 -10.98 -17.21
C LEU A 195 4.05 -12.17 -17.77
N LEU A 196 3.54 -12.80 -18.83
CA LEU A 196 4.21 -13.95 -19.46
C LEU A 196 5.57 -13.57 -20.05
N THR A 197 5.70 -12.34 -20.56
CA THR A 197 6.99 -11.83 -21.08
C THR A 197 8.01 -11.69 -19.96
N ILE A 198 7.63 -11.10 -18.82
CA ILE A 198 8.52 -10.93 -17.66
C ILE A 198 8.92 -12.28 -17.07
N GLU A 199 7.97 -13.21 -16.93
CA GLU A 199 8.24 -14.58 -16.46
C GLU A 199 9.19 -15.31 -17.41
N TYR A 200 8.94 -15.22 -18.72
CA TYR A 200 9.82 -15.82 -19.72
C TYR A 200 11.25 -15.26 -19.62
N ILE A 201 11.39 -13.95 -19.44
CA ILE A 201 12.70 -13.30 -19.27
C ILE A 201 13.37 -13.77 -17.97
N GLY A 202 12.66 -13.72 -16.84
CA GLY A 202 13.16 -14.15 -15.54
C GLY A 202 13.63 -15.60 -15.54
N PHE A 203 12.81 -16.49 -16.11
CA PHE A 203 13.08 -17.93 -16.15
C PHE A 203 14.22 -18.29 -17.11
N ASN A 204 14.18 -17.81 -18.36
CA ASN A 204 15.12 -18.26 -19.40
C ASN A 204 16.43 -17.48 -19.43
N PHE A 205 16.39 -16.15 -19.19
CA PHE A 205 17.60 -15.33 -19.29
C PHE A 205 18.32 -15.21 -17.95
N PHE A 206 17.57 -15.02 -16.85
CA PHE A 206 18.15 -14.82 -15.54
C PHE A 206 18.22 -16.10 -14.70
N ASN A 207 17.67 -17.22 -15.18
CA ASN A 207 17.59 -18.49 -14.45
C ASN A 207 16.98 -18.33 -13.05
N ILE A 208 16.04 -17.39 -12.87
CA ILE A 208 15.34 -17.18 -11.62
C ILE A 208 14.29 -18.28 -11.49
N ARG A 209 14.48 -19.15 -10.50
CA ARG A 209 13.61 -20.30 -10.25
C ARG A 209 13.11 -20.28 -8.82
N LYS A 210 11.82 -20.52 -8.67
CA LYS A 210 11.20 -20.65 -7.35
C LYS A 210 11.74 -21.90 -6.66
N THR A 211 12.18 -21.77 -5.40
CA THR A 211 12.74 -22.88 -4.61
C THR A 211 11.79 -23.42 -3.56
N SER A 212 10.70 -22.70 -3.24
CA SER A 212 9.87 -23.00 -2.08
C SER A 212 8.80 -24.08 -2.24
N ASP A 213 8.50 -24.57 -3.46
CA ASP A 213 7.42 -25.56 -3.64
C ASP A 213 7.90 -26.84 -4.34
N THR A 214 7.62 -27.98 -3.73
CA THR A 214 7.73 -29.32 -4.34
C THR A 214 6.56 -29.63 -5.28
N GLU A 215 5.44 -28.91 -5.15
CA GLU A 215 4.24 -29.05 -6.00
C GLU A 215 4.24 -28.01 -7.12
N ASN A 216 4.97 -28.29 -8.20
CA ASN A 216 5.05 -27.42 -9.37
C ASN A 216 4.01 -27.83 -10.42
N SER A 217 2.76 -27.45 -10.21
CA SER A 217 1.84 -27.36 -11.35
C SER A 217 2.19 -26.10 -12.15
N ALA A 218 2.48 -26.29 -13.43
CA ALA A 218 2.86 -25.19 -14.29
C ALA A 218 1.59 -24.63 -14.95
N LEU A 219 1.38 -23.32 -14.84
CA LEU A 219 0.28 -22.62 -15.48
C LEU A 219 0.79 -21.86 -16.70
N ILE A 220 -0.02 -21.86 -17.77
CA ILE A 220 0.17 -21.16 -19.05
C ILE A 220 1.58 -21.38 -19.64
N PHE A 221 1.65 -22.26 -20.64
CA PHE A 221 2.88 -22.54 -21.41
C PHE A 221 4.10 -23.00 -20.58
N ASN A 222 3.88 -23.62 -19.41
CA ASN A 222 4.94 -23.99 -18.47
C ASN A 222 5.85 -22.81 -18.04
N LEU A 223 5.30 -21.59 -17.96
CA LEU A 223 6.09 -20.42 -17.52
C LEU A 223 5.85 -20.09 -16.04
N ILE A 224 4.61 -20.22 -15.56
CA ILE A 224 4.26 -19.82 -14.19
C ILE A 224 4.20 -21.07 -13.31
N HIS A 225 5.29 -21.32 -12.58
CA HIS A 225 5.38 -22.42 -11.64
C HIS A 225 5.05 -21.97 -10.22
N GLY A 226 4.07 -22.64 -9.58
CA GLY A 226 3.78 -22.45 -8.17
C GLY A 226 2.41 -23.00 -7.75
N THR A 227 2.01 -22.67 -6.52
CA THR A 227 0.73 -23.09 -5.94
C THR A 227 -0.50 -22.52 -6.65
N THR A 228 -1.66 -23.15 -6.46
CA THR A 228 -2.97 -22.63 -6.91
C THR A 228 -3.24 -21.20 -6.44
N GLN A 229 -2.77 -20.83 -5.24
CA GLN A 229 -2.91 -19.46 -4.72
C GLN A 229 -2.19 -18.43 -5.59
N LEU A 230 -0.99 -18.77 -6.08
CA LEU A 230 -0.22 -17.95 -7.02
C LEU A 230 -1.01 -17.71 -8.30
N HIS A 231 -1.54 -18.79 -8.87
CA HIS A 231 -2.28 -18.74 -10.12
C HIS A 231 -3.54 -17.89 -10.00
N ILE A 232 -4.30 -18.07 -8.92
CA ILE A 232 -5.47 -17.25 -8.63
C ILE A 232 -5.06 -15.78 -8.55
N PHE A 233 -4.01 -15.47 -7.78
CA PHE A 233 -3.54 -14.09 -7.64
C PHE A 233 -3.09 -13.49 -8.99
N TYR A 234 -2.34 -14.23 -9.79
CA TYR A 234 -1.92 -13.81 -11.14
C TYR A 234 -3.11 -13.40 -12.00
N LEU A 235 -4.24 -14.10 -11.89
CA LEU A 235 -5.44 -13.78 -12.66
C LEU A 235 -6.24 -12.60 -12.08
N ILE A 236 -6.27 -12.43 -10.75
CA ILE A 236 -7.10 -11.37 -10.12
C ILE A 236 -6.35 -10.07 -9.83
N ALA A 237 -5.01 -10.06 -9.88
CA ALA A 237 -4.20 -8.91 -9.50
C ALA A 237 -4.58 -7.59 -10.22
N PRO A 238 -4.89 -7.57 -11.53
CA PRO A 238 -5.36 -6.35 -12.19
C PRO A 238 -6.64 -5.80 -11.56
N LEU A 239 -7.61 -6.68 -11.27
CA LEU A 239 -8.87 -6.28 -10.65
C LEU A 239 -8.63 -5.68 -9.25
N LEU A 240 -7.78 -6.33 -8.45
CA LEU A 240 -7.43 -5.86 -7.10
C LEU A 240 -6.77 -4.48 -7.14
N VAL A 241 -5.81 -4.27 -8.04
CA VAL A 241 -5.13 -2.96 -8.13
C VAL A 241 -6.08 -1.87 -8.66
N PHE A 242 -6.97 -2.16 -9.61
CA PHE A 242 -7.97 -1.19 -10.07
C PHE A 242 -8.97 -0.82 -9.00
N LEU A 243 -9.42 -1.79 -8.20
CA LEU A 243 -10.32 -1.55 -7.08
C LEU A 243 -9.66 -0.64 -6.05
N LEU A 244 -8.44 -0.99 -5.61
CA LEU A 244 -7.71 -0.18 -4.64
C LEU A 244 -7.40 1.21 -5.19
N TYR A 245 -6.91 1.30 -6.42
CA TYR A 245 -6.67 2.58 -7.12
C TYR A 245 -7.92 3.46 -7.15
N SER A 246 -9.08 2.90 -7.48
CA SER A 246 -10.33 3.65 -7.53
C SER A 246 -10.75 4.18 -6.15
N ILE A 247 -10.56 3.37 -5.09
CA ILE A 247 -10.82 3.77 -3.71
C ILE A 247 -9.87 4.89 -3.30
N THR A 248 -8.57 4.68 -3.48
CA THR A 248 -7.51 5.64 -3.15
C THR A 248 -7.72 6.95 -3.91
N GLN A 249 -7.93 6.91 -5.21
CA GLN A 249 -8.19 8.08 -6.05
C GLN A 249 -9.41 8.88 -5.54
N LYS A 250 -10.53 8.22 -5.24
CA LYS A 250 -11.73 8.90 -4.71
C LYS A 250 -11.45 9.58 -3.37
N ILE A 251 -10.68 8.94 -2.49
CA ILE A 251 -10.29 9.53 -1.20
C ILE A 251 -9.47 10.81 -1.42
N PHE A 252 -8.46 10.76 -2.30
CA PHE A 252 -7.59 11.91 -2.57
C PHE A 252 -8.30 13.05 -3.31
N ILE A 253 -9.08 12.76 -4.35
CA ILE A 253 -9.82 13.80 -5.09
C ILE A 253 -10.77 14.54 -4.14
N ASN A 254 -11.53 13.81 -3.32
CA ASN A 254 -12.43 14.44 -2.36
C ASN A 254 -11.67 15.27 -1.32
N TYR A 255 -10.53 14.78 -0.83
CA TYR A 255 -9.69 15.51 0.11
C TYR A 255 -9.24 16.86 -0.48
N PHE A 256 -8.67 16.85 -1.69
CA PHE A 256 -8.14 18.07 -2.32
C PHE A 256 -9.22 19.04 -2.81
N ASN A 257 -10.36 18.54 -3.32
CA ASN A 257 -11.46 19.40 -3.76
C ASN A 257 -12.04 20.21 -2.59
N VAL A 258 -12.29 19.57 -1.46
CA VAL A 258 -12.88 20.26 -0.29
C VAL A 258 -11.88 21.22 0.34
N ILE A 259 -10.56 20.94 0.28
CA ILE A 259 -9.54 21.93 0.67
C ILE A 259 -9.65 23.19 -0.20
N LYS A 260 -9.73 23.01 -1.52
CA LYS A 260 -9.83 24.11 -2.47
C LYS A 260 -11.09 24.96 -2.26
N GLU A 261 -12.22 24.33 -1.96
CA GLU A 261 -13.48 25.02 -1.64
C GLU A 261 -13.35 25.87 -0.37
N ARG A 262 -12.75 25.32 0.70
CA ARG A 262 -12.59 26.05 1.97
C ARG A 262 -11.65 27.24 1.88
N GLU A 263 -10.58 27.13 1.11
CA GLU A 263 -9.63 28.23 0.89
C GLU A 263 -10.30 29.37 0.08
N PHE A 264 -11.12 29.03 -0.91
CA PHE A 264 -11.88 30.01 -1.68
C PHE A 264 -12.93 30.75 -0.84
N ASP A 265 -13.62 30.05 0.08
CA ASP A 265 -14.59 30.68 0.98
C ASP A 265 -13.91 31.58 2.03
N SER A 266 -12.71 31.25 2.50
CA SER A 266 -11.97 32.13 3.42
C SER A 266 -11.55 33.44 2.74
N ASP A 267 -11.10 33.37 1.48
CA ASP A 267 -10.65 34.56 0.75
C ASP A 267 -11.80 35.53 0.45
N LYS A 268 -12.99 35.00 0.11
CA LYS A 268 -14.20 35.82 -0.10
C LYS A 268 -14.66 36.57 1.15
N ASN A 269 -14.62 35.89 2.30
CA ASN A 269 -15.01 36.52 3.57
C ASN A 269 -14.01 37.58 4.02
N LEU A 270 -12.73 37.44 3.67
CA LEU A 270 -11.72 38.48 3.90
C LEU A 270 -11.99 39.72 3.05
N SER A 271 -12.35 39.57 1.77
CA SER A 271 -12.67 40.72 0.90
C SER A 271 -13.92 41.49 1.34
N THR A 272 -14.97 40.81 1.82
CA THR A 272 -16.20 41.49 2.26
C THR A 272 -16.02 42.25 3.58
N VAL A 273 -15.11 41.82 4.45
CA VAL A 273 -14.81 42.56 5.70
C VAL A 273 -14.08 43.87 5.43
N VAL A 274 -13.23 43.92 4.38
CA VAL A 274 -12.50 45.15 4.02
C VAL A 274 -13.45 46.21 3.43
N GLU A 275 -14.39 45.82 2.56
CA GLU A 275 -15.34 46.74 1.93
C GLU A 275 -16.36 47.38 2.88
N VAL A 276 -16.62 46.79 4.06
CA VAL A 276 -17.54 47.35 5.06
C VAL A 276 -16.84 48.34 6.01
N SER A 277 -15.52 48.47 5.90
CA SER A 277 -14.70 49.35 6.75
C SER A 277 -14.26 50.68 6.11
N GLU A 278 -14.71 50.97 4.89
CA GLU A 278 -14.54 52.25 4.18
C GLU A 278 -15.85 53.06 4.15
#